data_AF-X0LAU9-F1
#
_entry.id   AF-X0LAU9-F1
#
_cell.length_a   1.000
_cell.length_b   1.000
_cell.length_c   1.000
_cell.angle_alpha   90.00
_cell.angle_beta   90.00
_cell.angle_gamma   90.00
#
_symmetry.space_group_name_H-M   'P 1'
#
loop_
_entity.id
_entity.type
_entity.pdbx_description
1 polymer ?
#
loop_
_entity_poly.entity_id
_entity_poly.type
_entity_poly.pdbx_seq_one_letter_code
_entity_poly.pdbx_strand_id
1 'polypeptide(L)'
;MLILRELVSNPLASCFLVGGFGGLGKALAVWLVERRAKHLVFLSRSGMAESKFSAELGAMGCSVITVKGSVNNLEDVEDAIKKAPCPIRGVFHFFMVQMDSPLLDMTWKDWKDASEPKVNGTWNLHRALHGQPLDHFWLASSIVTVTYQPGQGNYKARRTFIESFCQYRHSLGLPTFVLSICGTKTSDTWQR
;
A
#
# COMPACT_ATOMS: atom_id res chain seq x y z
N MET A 1 -17.30 -3.81 8.43
CA MET A 1 -16.97 -2.36 8.58
C MET A 1 -16.62 -1.94 10.02
N LEU A 2 -16.75 -2.83 11.02
CA LEU A 2 -16.32 -2.57 12.42
C LEU A 2 -14.79 -2.67 12.61
N ILE A 3 -14.10 -3.47 11.80
CA ILE A 3 -12.67 -3.82 11.96
C ILE A 3 -11.74 -2.59 11.91
N LEU A 4 -12.02 -1.59 11.08
CA LEU A 4 -11.17 -0.40 10.96
C LEU A 4 -11.49 0.72 11.97
N ARG A 5 -12.49 0.57 12.85
CA ARG A 5 -12.88 1.67 13.76
C ARG A 5 -11.86 1.93 14.87
N GLU A 6 -11.23 0.88 15.39
CA GLU A 6 -10.35 1.00 16.58
C GLU A 6 -8.98 1.57 16.25
N LEU A 7 -8.39 1.20 15.11
CA LEU A 7 -7.11 1.78 14.70
C LEU A 7 -7.23 3.28 14.43
N VAL A 8 -8.31 3.67 13.77
CA VAL A 8 -8.42 5.04 13.25
C VAL A 8 -8.85 6.03 14.33
N SER A 9 -9.42 5.55 15.45
CA SER A 9 -9.73 6.40 16.61
C SER A 9 -8.56 6.56 17.59
N ASN A 10 -7.49 5.76 17.49
CA ASN A 10 -6.37 5.81 18.42
C ASN A 10 -5.40 6.97 18.08
N PRO A 11 -5.33 8.04 18.90
CA PRO A 11 -4.46 9.17 18.62
C PRO A 11 -2.96 8.83 18.82
N LEU A 12 -2.64 7.71 19.48
CA LEU A 12 -1.27 7.23 19.72
C LEU A 12 -0.83 6.18 18.69
N ALA A 13 -1.46 6.16 17.52
CA ALA A 13 -1.17 5.22 16.45
C ALA A 13 -0.81 5.96 15.16
N SER A 14 0.17 5.43 14.43
CA SER A 14 0.51 5.88 13.08
C SER A 14 0.07 4.87 12.02
N CYS A 15 -0.44 5.39 10.89
CA CYS A 15 -0.68 4.61 9.69
C CYS A 15 0.45 4.79 8.69
N PHE A 16 1.01 3.69 8.20
CA PHE A 16 2.08 3.66 7.21
C PHE A 16 1.51 3.33 5.83
N LEU A 17 1.67 4.25 4.87
CA LEU A 17 1.12 4.16 3.53
C LEU A 17 2.23 4.06 2.49
N VAL A 18 2.23 2.97 1.73
CA VAL A 18 3.10 2.77 0.56
C VAL A 18 2.26 2.95 -0.71
N GLY A 19 2.67 3.88 -1.56
CA GLY A 19 1.89 4.26 -2.75
C GLY A 19 0.67 5.14 -2.44
N GLY A 20 0.67 5.83 -1.30
CA GLY A 20 -0.45 6.65 -0.85
C GLY A 20 -0.75 7.91 -1.68
N PHE A 21 0.11 8.29 -2.62
CA PHE A 21 -0.10 9.46 -3.49
C PHE A 21 -0.78 9.13 -4.84
N GLY A 22 -1.07 7.86 -5.14
CA GLY A 22 -1.94 7.51 -6.28
C GLY A 22 -3.41 7.77 -5.96
N GLY A 23 -4.30 7.80 -6.97
CA GLY A 23 -5.73 8.13 -6.77
C GLY A 23 -6.41 7.35 -5.65
N LEU A 24 -6.22 6.02 -5.62
CA LEU A 24 -6.74 5.16 -4.53
C LEU A 24 -6.08 5.45 -3.18
N GLY A 25 -4.76 5.69 -3.17
CA GLY A 25 -4.01 6.00 -1.96
C GLY A 25 -4.47 7.30 -1.32
N LYS A 26 -4.74 8.34 -2.13
CA LYS A 26 -5.27 9.62 -1.66
C LYS A 26 -6.67 9.46 -1.08
N ALA A 27 -7.55 8.74 -1.77
CA ALA A 27 -8.90 8.46 -1.28
C ALA A 27 -8.87 7.70 0.05
N LEU A 28 -7.98 6.72 0.19
CA LEU A 28 -7.77 6.03 1.48
C LEU A 28 -7.28 6.99 2.56
N ALA A 29 -6.27 7.81 2.27
CA ALA A 29 -5.71 8.73 3.26
C ALA A 29 -6.77 9.71 3.77
N VAL A 30 -7.57 10.30 2.88
CA VAL A 30 -8.72 11.14 3.26
C VAL A 30 -9.69 10.37 4.15
N TRP A 31 -10.08 9.16 3.74
CA TRP A 31 -10.98 8.31 4.50
C TRP A 31 -10.43 7.95 5.90
N LEU A 32 -9.13 7.70 6.02
CA LEU A 32 -8.47 7.48 7.31
C LEU A 32 -8.55 8.72 8.20
N VAL A 33 -8.29 9.91 7.66
CA VAL A 33 -8.39 11.16 8.46
C VAL A 33 -9.82 11.46 8.87
N GLU A 34 -10.81 11.27 7.99
CA GLU A 34 -12.24 11.38 8.32
C GLU A 34 -12.66 10.44 9.45
N ARG A 35 -12.00 9.27 9.52
CA ARG A 35 -12.21 8.28 10.58
C ARG A 35 -11.37 8.55 11.84
N ARG A 36 -10.71 9.71 11.91
CA ARG A 36 -9.93 10.27 13.03
C ARG A 36 -8.45 9.87 13.11
N ALA A 37 -7.85 9.35 12.03
CA ALA A 37 -6.40 9.12 12.00
C ALA A 37 -5.67 10.43 12.31
N LYS A 38 -4.71 10.38 13.25
CA LYS A 38 -3.93 11.56 13.65
C LYS A 38 -2.55 11.62 13.03
N HIS A 39 -2.00 10.48 12.61
CA HIS A 39 -0.65 10.39 12.10
C HIS A 39 -0.60 9.48 10.87
N LEU A 40 -0.22 10.06 9.72
CA LEU A 40 0.03 9.34 8.48
C LEU A 40 1.49 9.47 8.08
N VAL A 41 2.12 8.34 7.75
CA VAL A 41 3.48 8.27 7.23
C VAL A 41 3.43 7.72 5.82
N PHE A 42 3.88 8.49 4.84
CA PHE A 42 3.94 8.09 3.44
C PHE A 42 5.37 7.74 3.04
N LEU A 43 5.56 6.56 2.46
CA LEU A 43 6.80 6.19 1.78
C LEU A 43 6.62 6.31 0.28
N SER A 44 7.44 7.15 -0.37
CA SER A 44 7.39 7.34 -1.82
C SER A 44 8.77 7.64 -2.42
N ARG A 45 9.01 7.20 -3.66
CA ARG A 45 10.30 7.42 -4.35
C ARG A 45 10.57 8.89 -4.62
N SER A 46 9.53 9.66 -4.93
CA SER A 46 9.66 11.10 -5.21
C SER A 46 9.96 11.88 -3.93
N GLY A 47 9.51 11.43 -2.75
CA GLY A 47 9.70 12.12 -1.47
C GLY A 47 8.92 13.44 -1.35
N MET A 48 8.56 14.06 -2.47
CA MET A 48 7.62 15.14 -2.55
C MET A 48 6.23 14.54 -2.35
N ALA A 49 5.68 14.72 -1.16
CA ALA A 49 4.25 14.91 -1.06
C ALA A 49 3.86 15.95 -2.11
N GLU A 50 2.74 15.73 -2.80
CA GLU A 50 2.00 16.90 -3.30
C GLU A 50 1.77 17.78 -2.06
N SER A 51 2.53 18.86 -1.94
CA SER A 51 2.52 19.74 -0.76
C SER A 51 1.08 20.18 -0.45
N LYS A 52 0.29 20.37 -1.51
CA LYS A 52 -1.14 20.61 -1.45
C LYS A 52 -1.91 19.48 -0.75
N PHE A 53 -1.75 18.22 -1.16
CA PHE A 53 -2.47 17.10 -0.55
C PHE A 53 -2.09 16.87 0.92
N SER A 54 -0.80 17.01 1.26
CA SER A 54 -0.39 16.92 2.67
C SER A 54 -0.92 18.09 3.50
N ALA A 55 -0.98 19.30 2.94
CA ALA A 55 -1.59 20.46 3.59
C ALA A 55 -3.11 20.28 3.78
N GLU A 56 -3.81 19.68 2.80
CA GLU A 56 -5.24 19.33 2.91
C GLU A 56 -5.49 18.36 4.06
N LEU A 57 -4.73 17.26 4.14
CA LEU A 57 -4.81 16.33 5.28
C LEU A 57 -4.42 16.99 6.61
N GLY A 58 -3.47 17.92 6.58
CA GLY A 58 -3.09 18.77 7.71
C GLY A 58 -4.25 19.64 8.21
N ALA A 59 -4.96 20.30 7.29
CA ALA A 59 -6.13 21.11 7.58
C ALA A 59 -7.31 20.28 8.14
N MET A 60 -7.37 18.99 7.80
CA MET A 60 -8.31 18.03 8.40
C MET A 60 -7.89 17.55 9.80
N GLY A 61 -6.76 18.02 10.33
CA GLY A 61 -6.29 17.73 11.69
C GLY A 61 -5.44 16.48 11.81
N CYS A 62 -4.72 16.10 10.74
CA CYS A 62 -3.78 14.98 10.72
C CYS A 62 -2.33 15.45 10.51
N SER A 63 -1.41 14.92 11.31
CA SER A 63 0.02 15.05 11.06
C SER A 63 0.43 14.14 9.90
N VAL A 64 1.10 14.70 8.88
CA VAL A 64 1.56 13.96 7.71
C VAL A 64 3.07 14.04 7.60
N ILE A 65 3.72 12.88 7.59
CA ILE A 65 5.15 12.74 7.34
C ILE A 65 5.33 12.05 6.00
N THR A 66 6.13 12.65 5.11
CA THR A 66 6.51 12.00 3.86
C THR A 66 8.00 11.69 3.89
N VAL A 67 8.32 10.44 3.60
CA VAL A 67 9.69 9.94 3.58
C VAL A 67 10.03 9.53 2.16
N LYS A 68 11.12 10.11 1.64
CA LYS A 68 11.69 9.69 0.37
C LYS A 68 12.33 8.32 0.55
N GLY A 69 11.93 7.36 -0.28
CA GLY A 69 12.48 6.01 -0.26
C GLY A 69 11.68 5.03 -1.09
N SER A 70 12.20 3.82 -1.23
CA SER A 70 11.60 2.72 -1.96
C SER A 70 11.23 1.60 -1.01
N VAL A 71 10.01 1.07 -1.12
CA VAL A 71 9.60 -0.12 -0.34
C VAL A 71 10.44 -1.36 -0.69
N ASN A 72 11.09 -1.36 -1.86
CA ASN A 72 12.02 -2.43 -2.25
C ASN A 72 13.35 -2.40 -1.49
N ASN A 73 13.68 -1.27 -0.84
CA ASN A 73 14.83 -1.17 0.04
C ASN A 73 14.36 -1.31 1.49
N LEU A 74 14.90 -2.28 2.22
CA LEU A 74 14.54 -2.50 3.62
C LEU A 74 14.96 -1.32 4.51
N GLU A 75 16.12 -0.73 4.26
CA GLU A 75 16.65 0.39 5.04
C GLU A 75 15.74 1.62 4.91
N ASP A 76 15.26 1.92 3.70
CA ASP A 76 14.30 3.01 3.46
C ASP A 76 12.99 2.79 4.22
N VAL A 77 12.52 1.55 4.31
CA VAL A 77 11.30 1.18 5.06
C VAL A 77 11.53 1.37 6.55
N GLU A 78 12.63 0.86 7.09
CA GLU A 78 12.99 0.99 8.50
C GLU A 78 13.17 2.46 8.91
N ASP A 79 13.86 3.26 8.09
CA ASP A 79 14.07 4.68 8.34
C ASP A 79 12.76 5.47 8.26
N ALA A 80 11.84 5.08 7.39
CA ALA A 80 10.52 5.68 7.35
C ALA A 80 9.68 5.32 8.58
N ILE A 81 9.77 4.08 9.07
CA ILE A 81 9.11 3.64 10.31
C ILE A 81 9.66 4.41 11.52
N LYS A 82 10.98 4.58 11.62
CA LYS A 82 11.62 5.35 12.72
C LYS A 82 11.18 6.81 12.78
N LYS A 83 10.79 7.40 11.63
CA LYS A 83 10.29 8.79 11.55
C LYS A 83 8.84 8.94 12.00
N ALA A 84 8.12 7.83 12.23
CA ALA A 84 6.74 7.90 12.70
C ALA A 84 6.66 8.52 14.11
N PRO A 85 5.72 9.45 14.38
CA PRO A 85 5.60 10.09 15.68
C PRO A 85 5.00 9.17 16.74
N CYS A 86 4.37 8.07 16.33
CA CYS A 86 3.78 7.06 17.19
C CYS A 86 4.07 5.67 16.61
N PRO A 87 3.93 4.58 17.40
CA PRO A 87 4.04 3.22 16.89
C PRO A 87 3.16 3.00 15.66
N ILE A 88 3.71 2.32 14.66
CA ILE A 88 2.93 1.90 13.50
C ILE A 88 1.96 0.82 13.97
N ARG A 89 0.65 1.06 13.80
CA ARG A 89 -0.38 0.06 14.06
C ARG A 89 -1.10 -0.37 12.78
N GLY A 90 -1.04 0.46 11.73
CA GLY A 90 -1.74 0.24 10.47
C GLY A 90 -0.79 0.36 9.30
N VAL A 91 -0.80 -0.62 8.41
CA VAL A 91 0.00 -0.62 7.18
C VAL A 91 -0.93 -0.75 5.98
N PHE A 92 -0.71 0.06 4.95
CA PHE A 92 -1.48 0.04 3.72
C PHE A 92 -0.52 0.06 2.52
N HIS A 93 -0.36 -1.09 1.87
CA HIS A 93 0.47 -1.23 0.65
C HIS A 93 -0.41 -1.36 -0.58
N PHE A 94 -0.81 -0.20 -1.10
CA PHE A 94 -1.70 -0.07 -2.25
C PHE A 94 -0.99 0.38 -3.52
N PHE A 95 0.33 0.28 -3.55
CA PHE A 95 1.08 0.52 -4.78
C PHE A 95 0.61 -0.41 -5.91
N MET A 96 0.36 0.21 -7.07
CA MET A 96 0.01 -0.45 -8.31
C MET A 96 0.91 0.08 -9.42
N VAL A 97 1.73 -0.82 -9.98
CA VAL A 97 2.38 -0.64 -11.28
C VAL A 97 1.84 -1.74 -12.16
N GLN A 98 1.34 -1.36 -13.32
CA GLN A 98 0.79 -2.25 -14.32
C GLN A 98 1.71 -2.16 -15.55
N MET A 99 2.12 -3.33 -16.06
CA MET A 99 3.01 -3.47 -17.20
C MET A 99 2.48 -4.68 -17.97
N ASP A 100 1.52 -4.42 -18.87
CA ASP A 100 0.85 -5.47 -19.62
C ASP A 100 1.64 -5.75 -20.88
N SER A 101 2.04 -7.01 -21.07
CA SER A 101 2.74 -7.47 -22.26
C SER A 101 2.48 -8.96 -22.47
N PRO A 102 2.29 -9.44 -23.71
CA PRO A 102 2.31 -10.87 -23.99
C PRO A 102 3.55 -11.52 -23.37
N LEU A 103 3.41 -12.74 -22.83
CA LEU A 103 4.53 -13.40 -22.14
C LEU A 103 5.76 -13.58 -23.04
N LEU A 104 5.55 -13.78 -24.35
CA LEU A 104 6.61 -13.93 -25.34
C LEU A 104 7.38 -12.63 -25.60
N ASP A 105 6.74 -11.47 -25.38
CA ASP A 105 7.31 -10.15 -25.62
C ASP A 105 7.77 -9.47 -24.31
N MET A 106 7.51 -10.10 -23.16
CA MET A 106 7.82 -9.54 -21.85
C MET A 106 9.29 -9.72 -21.52
N THR A 107 10.03 -8.61 -21.41
CA THR A 107 11.42 -8.68 -21.00
C THR A 107 11.52 -9.03 -19.50
N TRP A 108 12.65 -9.61 -19.11
CA TRP A 108 12.94 -9.85 -17.69
C TRP A 108 12.92 -8.57 -16.85
N LYS A 109 13.31 -7.44 -17.45
CA LYS A 109 13.26 -6.13 -16.80
C LYS A 109 11.81 -5.72 -16.51
N ASP A 110 10.90 -5.88 -17.48
CA ASP A 110 9.48 -5.56 -17.30
C ASP A 110 8.84 -6.42 -16.20
N TRP A 111 9.21 -7.70 -16.15
CA TRP A 111 8.77 -8.61 -15.10
C TRP A 111 9.21 -8.13 -13.71
N LYS A 112 10.49 -7.82 -13.54
CA LYS A 112 11.06 -7.37 -12.26
C LYS A 112 10.49 -6.03 -11.83
N ASP A 113 10.47 -5.04 -12.73
CA ASP A 113 9.98 -3.70 -12.43
C ASP A 113 8.49 -3.72 -12.03
N ALA A 114 7.70 -4.61 -12.63
CA ALA A 114 6.33 -4.84 -12.21
C ALA A 114 6.26 -5.57 -10.86
N SER A 115 7.06 -6.61 -10.65
CA SER A 115 6.89 -7.57 -9.55
C SER A 115 7.52 -7.17 -8.24
N GLU A 116 8.76 -6.71 -8.26
CA GLU A 116 9.54 -6.43 -7.06
C GLU A 116 8.84 -5.46 -6.08
N PRO A 117 8.27 -4.31 -6.52
CA PRO A 117 7.56 -3.38 -5.63
C PRO A 117 6.47 -4.03 -4.76
N LYS A 118 5.85 -5.09 -5.27
CA LYS A 118 4.76 -5.78 -4.59
C LYS A 118 5.26 -6.98 -3.81
N VAL A 119 6.16 -7.77 -4.38
CA VAL A 119 6.69 -8.98 -3.74
C VAL A 119 7.71 -8.59 -2.66
N ASN A 120 8.84 -8.03 -3.07
CA ASN A 120 9.92 -7.62 -2.18
C ASN A 120 9.45 -6.52 -1.24
N GLY A 121 8.66 -5.55 -1.74
CA GLY A 121 8.11 -4.51 -0.90
C GLY A 121 7.22 -5.03 0.23
N THR A 122 6.36 -6.01 -0.05
CA THR A 122 5.53 -6.63 1.00
C THR A 122 6.38 -7.41 2.00
N TRP A 123 7.41 -8.11 1.51
CA TRP A 123 8.33 -8.85 2.37
C TRP A 123 9.16 -7.93 3.28
N ASN A 124 9.63 -6.80 2.76
CA ASN A 124 10.35 -5.80 3.55
C ASN A 124 9.46 -5.19 4.64
N LEU A 125 8.21 -4.84 4.31
CA LEU A 125 7.24 -4.37 5.31
C LEU A 125 6.99 -5.42 6.40
N HIS A 126 6.91 -6.70 6.02
CA HIS A 126 6.75 -7.78 6.98
C HIS A 126 7.92 -7.88 7.94
N ARG A 127 9.15 -7.84 7.42
CA ARG A 127 10.38 -7.93 8.22
C ARG A 127 10.54 -6.72 9.13
N ALA A 128 10.41 -5.52 8.59
CA ALA A 128 10.61 -4.27 9.33
C ALA A 128 9.58 -4.05 10.45
N LEU A 129 8.39 -4.65 10.33
CA LEU A 129 7.32 -4.55 11.32
C LEU A 129 7.08 -5.86 12.09
N HIS A 130 7.98 -6.83 11.95
CA HIS A 130 7.89 -8.08 12.70
C HIS A 130 8.03 -7.79 14.20
N GLY A 131 7.11 -8.33 15.01
CA GLY A 131 7.07 -8.08 16.46
C GLY A 131 6.43 -6.75 16.88
N GLN A 132 6.00 -5.90 15.94
CA GLN A 132 5.21 -4.71 16.27
C GLN A 132 3.72 -5.06 16.48
N PRO A 133 3.02 -4.38 17.42
CA PRO A 133 1.62 -4.62 17.71
C PRO A 133 0.71 -3.99 16.63
N LEU A 134 0.80 -4.51 15.41
CA LEU A 134 -0.05 -4.09 14.30
C LEU A 134 -1.48 -4.53 14.54
N ASP A 135 -2.46 -3.65 14.30
CA ASP A 135 -3.86 -4.02 14.20
C ASP A 135 -4.22 -4.38 12.74
N HIS A 136 -3.57 -3.71 11.78
CA HIS A 136 -3.92 -3.81 10.38
C HIS A 136 -2.71 -3.87 9.45
N PHE A 137 -2.75 -4.81 8.50
CA PHE A 137 -1.79 -4.92 7.41
C PHE A 137 -2.56 -5.17 6.11
N TRP A 138 -2.87 -4.09 5.39
CA TRP A 138 -3.69 -4.12 4.18
C TRP A 138 -2.84 -4.17 2.93
N LEU A 139 -3.16 -5.13 2.07
CA LEU A 139 -2.55 -5.32 0.76
C LEU A 139 -3.61 -5.20 -0.32
N ALA A 140 -3.36 -4.40 -1.35
CA ALA A 140 -4.21 -4.42 -2.53
C ALA A 140 -3.93 -5.68 -3.36
N SER A 141 -4.97 -6.41 -3.73
CA SER A 141 -5.02 -7.40 -4.80
C SER A 141 -6.02 -6.95 -5.88
N SER A 142 -6.37 -7.84 -6.82
CA SER A 142 -7.33 -7.56 -7.88
C SER A 142 -8.02 -8.84 -8.35
N ILE A 143 -9.24 -8.71 -8.90
CA ILE A 143 -10.03 -9.81 -9.45
C ILE A 143 -9.34 -10.56 -10.59
N VAL A 144 -8.30 -9.98 -11.20
CA VAL A 144 -7.45 -10.64 -12.21
C VAL A 144 -6.78 -11.92 -11.67
N THR A 145 -6.74 -12.16 -10.35
CA THR A 145 -6.29 -13.46 -9.81
C THR A 145 -7.18 -14.62 -10.23
N VAL A 146 -8.48 -14.39 -10.36
CA VAL A 146 -9.48 -15.42 -10.64
C VAL A 146 -9.96 -15.42 -12.09
N THR A 147 -9.71 -14.34 -12.85
CA THR A 147 -10.06 -14.26 -14.27
C THR A 147 -8.83 -14.42 -15.17
N TYR A 148 -9.05 -14.80 -16.44
CA TYR A 148 -7.99 -14.80 -17.45
C TYR A 148 -7.98 -13.46 -18.18
N GLN A 149 -6.81 -12.80 -18.20
CA GLN A 149 -6.55 -11.64 -19.04
C GLN A 149 -5.24 -11.86 -19.81
N PRO A 150 -5.27 -11.93 -21.15
CA PRO A 150 -4.06 -12.00 -21.97
C PRO A 150 -3.10 -10.84 -21.66
N GLY A 151 -1.80 -11.13 -21.61
CA GLY A 151 -0.76 -10.10 -21.37
C GLY A 151 -0.54 -9.72 -19.90
N GLN A 152 -1.25 -10.33 -18.95
CA GLN A 152 -1.17 -10.00 -17.51
C GLN A 152 -0.51 -11.11 -16.67
N GLY A 153 0.40 -11.88 -17.26
CA GLY A 153 1.08 -13.01 -16.58
C GLY A 153 1.86 -12.57 -15.33
N ASN A 154 2.67 -11.51 -15.44
CA ASN A 154 3.39 -10.90 -14.32
C ASN A 154 2.44 -10.35 -13.24
N TYR A 155 1.33 -9.76 -13.64
CA TYR A 155 0.32 -9.21 -12.76
C TYR A 155 -0.34 -10.33 -11.95
N LYS A 156 -0.79 -11.40 -12.61
CA LYS A 156 -1.41 -12.56 -11.95
C LYS A 156 -0.46 -13.19 -10.93
N ALA A 157 0.80 -13.44 -11.32
CA ALA A 157 1.82 -14.00 -10.43
C ALA A 157 2.00 -13.18 -9.13
N ARG A 158 2.13 -11.85 -9.24
CA ARG A 158 2.24 -10.98 -8.06
C ARG A 158 1.03 -11.02 -7.15
N ARG A 159 -0.17 -11.13 -7.72
CA ARG A 159 -1.40 -11.10 -6.95
C ARG A 159 -1.62 -12.44 -6.24
N THR A 160 -1.30 -13.55 -6.88
CA THR A 160 -1.23 -14.87 -6.24
C THR A 160 -0.22 -14.88 -5.08
N PHE A 161 0.94 -14.22 -5.24
CA PHE A 161 1.86 -14.02 -4.12
C PHE A 161 1.21 -13.29 -2.95
N ILE A 162 0.47 -12.18 -3.18
CA ILE A 162 -0.20 -11.42 -2.11
C ILE A 162 -1.24 -12.25 -1.37
N GLU A 163 -2.03 -13.05 -2.10
CA GLU A 163 -3.03 -13.95 -1.51
C GLU A 163 -2.36 -15.06 -0.68
N SER A 164 -1.29 -15.67 -1.21
CA SER A 164 -0.51 -16.69 -0.49
C SER A 164 0.21 -16.11 0.74
N PHE A 165 0.73 -14.88 0.62
CA PHE A 165 1.39 -14.16 1.70
C PHE A 165 0.42 -13.81 2.84
N CYS A 166 -0.84 -13.52 2.51
CA CYS A 166 -1.89 -13.33 3.51
C CYS A 166 -2.09 -14.61 4.34
N GLN A 167 -2.20 -15.76 3.67
CA GLN A 167 -2.30 -17.06 4.35
C GLN A 167 -1.06 -17.36 5.21
N TYR A 168 0.13 -17.05 4.70
CA TYR A 168 1.38 -17.18 5.46
C TYR A 168 1.35 -16.33 6.74
N ARG A 169 0.99 -15.04 6.67
CA ARG A 169 0.90 -14.20 7.88
C ARG A 169 -0.16 -14.67 8.86
N HIS A 170 -1.31 -15.14 8.37
CA HIS A 170 -2.34 -15.74 9.24
C HIS A 170 -1.82 -17.00 9.95
N SER A 171 -1.01 -17.83 9.29
CA SER A 171 -0.38 -19.00 9.92
C SER A 171 0.56 -18.65 11.08
N LEU A 172 1.08 -17.41 11.10
CA LEU A 172 1.90 -16.85 12.17
C LEU A 172 1.06 -16.10 13.23
N GLY A 173 -0.27 -16.10 13.12
CA GLY A 173 -1.15 -15.32 13.99
C GLY A 173 -1.08 -13.80 13.78
N LEU A 174 -0.49 -13.34 12.66
CA LEU A 174 -0.31 -11.92 12.37
C LEU A 174 -1.50 -11.38 11.55
N PRO A 175 -1.99 -10.16 11.84
CA PRO A 175 -3.09 -9.58 11.09
C PRO A 175 -2.64 -9.26 9.66
N THR A 176 -3.48 -9.58 8.69
CA THR A 176 -3.35 -9.22 7.26
C THR A 176 -4.70 -9.26 6.59
N PHE A 177 -4.92 -8.31 5.68
CA PHE A 177 -6.15 -8.20 4.92
C PHE A 177 -5.81 -7.92 3.46
N VAL A 178 -6.53 -8.57 2.56
CA VAL A 178 -6.39 -8.37 1.12
C VAL A 178 -7.63 -7.69 0.60
N LEU A 179 -7.46 -6.55 -0.07
CA LEU A 179 -8.53 -5.86 -0.77
C LEU A 179 -8.44 -6.18 -2.26
N SER A 180 -9.37 -7.01 -2.78
CA SER A 180 -9.43 -7.33 -4.20
C SER A 180 -10.20 -6.25 -4.96
N ILE A 181 -9.47 -5.45 -5.75
CA ILE A 181 -10.01 -4.29 -6.45
C ILE A 181 -10.35 -4.66 -7.88
N CYS A 182 -11.57 -4.34 -8.30
CA CYS A 182 -12.02 -4.42 -9.69
C CYS A 182 -11.79 -3.08 -10.40
N GLY A 183 -11.90 -3.05 -11.73
CA GLY A 183 -11.70 -1.82 -12.52
C GLY A 183 -12.51 -0.65 -11.98
N THR A 184 -11.81 0.38 -11.50
CA THR A 184 -12.42 1.65 -11.11
C THR A 184 -12.35 2.60 -12.30
N LYS A 185 -13.51 3.06 -12.82
CA LYS A 185 -13.52 4.12 -13.84
C LYS A 185 -12.91 5.39 -13.23
N THR A 186 -11.74 5.80 -13.71
CA THR A 186 -11.19 7.14 -13.44
C THR A 186 -11.83 8.13 -14.42
N SER A 187 -12.04 9.37 -13.98
CA SER A 187 -12.90 10.40 -14.61
C SER A 187 -12.55 10.80 -16.06
N ASP A 188 -11.44 10.34 -16.63
CA ASP A 188 -10.94 10.79 -17.94
C ASP A 188 -11.60 10.10 -19.14
N THR A 189 -12.59 9.22 -18.93
CA THR A 189 -13.25 8.47 -20.03
C THR A 189 -14.56 9.08 -20.52
N TRP A 190 -14.87 10.35 -20.23
CA TRP A 190 -16.11 11.03 -20.67
C TRP A 190 -15.96 11.90 -21.94
N GLN A 191 -15.02 11.59 -22.84
CA GLN A 191 -14.88 12.29 -24.13
C GLN A 191 -14.90 11.36 -25.35
N ARG A 192 -15.83 10.41 -25.43
CA ARG A 192 -16.25 9.83 -26.71
C ARG A 192 -17.75 9.71 -26.80
#